data_AF-R6YJV9-F1
#
_entry.id   AF-R6YJV9-F1
#
_cell.length_a   1.000
_cell.length_b   1.000
_cell.length_c   1.000
_cell.angle_alpha   90.00
_cell.angle_beta   90.00
_cell.angle_gamma   90.00
#
_symmetry.space_group_name_H-M   'P 1'
#
loop_
_entity.id
_entity.type
_entity.pdbx_description
1 polymer ?
#
loop_
_entity_poly.entity_id
_entity_poly.type
_entity_poly.pdbx_seq_one_letter_code
_entity_poly.pdbx_strand_id
1 'polypeptide(L)'
;MTADPEDEFQILETTLEPGQWFAFRPPMMPGKLTNVHYGQKEELNIDTKVVEFKGFGNGFSNTLYFERRNGIWKLMKFEDLSD
;
A
#
# COMPACT_ATOMS: atom_id res chain seq x y z
N MET A 1 1.68 -6.44 -6.23
CA MET A 1 2.98 -7.14 -6.15
C MET A 1 3.04 -7.84 -4.83
N THR A 2 3.70 -8.99 -4.77
CA THR A 2 3.91 -9.74 -3.53
C THR A 2 5.34 -10.27 -3.47
N ALA A 3 5.86 -10.51 -2.27
CA ALA A 3 7.12 -11.23 -2.10
C ALA A 3 6.99 -12.66 -2.66
N ASP A 4 8.05 -13.17 -3.29
CA ASP A 4 8.12 -14.56 -3.71
C ASP A 4 8.41 -15.46 -2.49
N PRO A 5 7.59 -16.48 -2.20
CA PRO A 5 7.83 -17.38 -1.08
C PRO A 5 9.08 -18.26 -1.22
N GLU A 6 9.64 -18.41 -2.42
CA GLU A 6 10.87 -19.19 -2.67
C GLU A 6 12.14 -18.32 -2.68
N ASP A 7 12.02 -17.01 -2.89
CA ASP A 7 13.15 -16.06 -2.91
C ASP A 7 12.74 -14.68 -2.37
N GLU A 8 13.16 -14.37 -1.14
CA GLU A 8 12.81 -13.15 -0.41
C GLU A 8 13.25 -11.85 -1.10
N PHE A 9 14.16 -11.91 -2.09
CA PHE A 9 14.59 -10.75 -2.88
C PHE A 9 13.80 -10.57 -4.18
N GLN A 10 12.98 -11.55 -4.56
CA GLN A 10 12.16 -11.49 -5.77
C GLN A 10 10.75 -11.00 -5.47
N ILE A 11 10.21 -10.24 -6.43
CA ILE A 11 8.89 -9.66 -6.38
C ILE A 11 8.06 -10.22 -7.52
N LEU A 12 6.91 -10.79 -7.18
CA LEU A 12 5.92 -11.23 -8.15
C LEU A 12 5.00 -10.06 -8.51
N GLU A 13 5.03 -9.68 -9.78
CA GLU A 13 4.17 -8.63 -10.33
C GLU A 13 2.96 -9.21 -11.04
N THR A 14 1.77 -8.71 -10.70
CA THR A 14 0.51 -9.10 -11.35
C THR A 14 -0.47 -7.94 -11.34
N THR A 15 -1.49 -8.03 -12.17
CA THR A 15 -2.63 -7.11 -12.18
C THR A 15 -3.78 -7.71 -11.40
N LEU A 16 -4.54 -6.85 -10.70
CA LEU A 16 -5.73 -7.26 -9.96
C LEU A 16 -6.98 -6.83 -10.71
N GLU A 17 -7.89 -7.76 -10.91
CA GLU A 17 -9.26 -7.43 -11.31
C GLU A 17 -10.03 -6.79 -10.14
N PRO A 18 -11.06 -5.98 -10.41
CA PRO A 18 -11.80 -5.28 -9.36
C PRO A 18 -12.36 -6.20 -8.26
N GLY A 19 -12.79 -7.42 -8.62
CA GLY A 19 -13.28 -8.40 -7.65
C GLY A 19 -12.18 -8.94 -6.74
N GLN A 20 -10.99 -9.18 -7.30
CA GLN A 20 -9.83 -9.69 -6.56
C GLN A 20 -9.34 -8.68 -5.54
N TRP A 21 -9.40 -7.38 -5.86
CA TRP A 21 -9.05 -6.33 -4.90
C TRP A 21 -9.81 -6.45 -3.58
N PHE A 22 -11.11 -6.76 -3.60
CA PHE A 22 -11.88 -6.89 -2.36
C PHE A 22 -11.52 -8.12 -1.53
N ALA A 23 -10.95 -9.15 -2.16
CA ALA A 23 -10.46 -10.35 -1.47
C ALA A 23 -9.08 -10.14 -0.85
N PHE A 24 -8.20 -9.37 -1.48
CA PHE A 24 -6.80 -9.21 -1.06
C PHE A 24 -6.49 -7.91 -0.33
N ARG A 25 -7.35 -6.89 -0.41
CA ARG A 25 -7.06 -5.61 0.25
C ARG A 25 -6.89 -5.79 1.76
N PRO A 26 -5.99 -5.02 2.40
CA PRO A 26 -5.85 -5.02 3.83
C PRO A 26 -7.16 -4.55 4.52
N PRO A 27 -7.36 -4.85 5.82
CA PRO A 27 -8.46 -4.30 6.59
C PRO A 27 -8.45 -2.77 6.54
N MET A 28 -9.39 -2.19 5.78
CA MET A 28 -9.50 -0.74 5.64
C MET A 28 -9.95 -0.16 6.97
N MET A 29 -9.13 0.70 7.59
CA MET A 29 -9.46 1.32 8.88
C MET A 29 -10.45 2.46 8.68
N PRO A 30 -11.71 2.35 9.15
CA PRO A 30 -12.61 3.49 9.16
C PRO A 30 -12.23 4.43 10.32
N GLY A 31 -11.97 5.69 10.01
CA GLY A 31 -11.92 6.77 11.01
C GLY A 31 -10.57 7.49 11.12
N LYS A 32 -9.48 6.80 11.47
CA LYS A 32 -8.20 7.46 11.77
C LYS A 32 -7.04 6.83 11.01
N LEU A 33 -6.22 7.71 10.42
CA LEU A 33 -4.88 7.38 9.91
C LEU A 33 -3.84 8.02 10.83
N THR A 34 -2.71 7.34 10.99
CA THR A 34 -1.56 7.81 11.75
C THR A 34 -0.38 7.99 10.81
N ASN A 35 0.41 9.04 11.03
CA ASN A 35 1.68 9.25 10.34
C ASN A 35 2.79 9.30 11.39
N VAL A 36 3.88 8.56 11.17
CA VAL A 36 5.07 8.62 12.01
C VAL A 36 6.14 9.36 11.22
N HIS A 37 6.50 10.55 11.68
CA HIS A 37 7.39 11.45 10.94
C HIS A 37 8.86 11.29 11.38
N TYR A 38 9.65 10.59 10.57
CA TYR A 38 11.09 10.39 10.76
C TYR A 38 11.95 11.41 9.99
N GLY A 39 11.34 12.42 9.38
CA GLY A 39 12.03 13.42 8.55
C GLY A 39 11.72 13.31 7.06
N GLN A 40 10.77 12.46 6.69
CA GLN A 40 10.28 12.40 5.31
C GLN A 40 9.69 13.74 4.87
N LYS A 41 9.69 13.97 3.56
CA LYS A 41 9.11 15.19 2.99
C LYS A 41 7.57 15.12 3.05
N GLU A 42 6.94 16.10 3.70
CA GLU A 42 5.49 16.25 3.74
C GLU A 42 5.09 17.57 3.09
N GLU A 43 4.49 17.50 1.89
CA GLU A 43 3.96 18.64 1.16
C GLU A 43 2.44 18.47 0.99
N LEU A 44 1.71 19.58 1.09
CA LEU A 44 0.24 19.59 0.93
C LEU A 44 -0.18 19.49 -0.54
N ASN A 45 0.67 19.96 -1.47
CA ASN A 45 0.38 20.02 -2.90
C ASN A 45 1.10 18.89 -3.64
N ILE A 46 0.80 17.64 -3.25
CA ILE A 46 1.33 16.44 -3.89
C ILE A 46 0.25 15.70 -4.65
N ASP A 47 0.60 15.22 -5.83
CA ASP A 47 -0.27 14.36 -6.66
C ASP A 47 0.03 12.87 -6.45
N THR A 48 0.91 12.53 -5.50
CA THR A 48 1.21 11.15 -5.12
C THR A 48 1.07 10.97 -3.61
N LYS A 49 0.61 9.80 -3.18
CA LYS A 49 0.53 9.46 -1.76
C LYS A 49 0.80 7.98 -1.56
N VAL A 50 1.60 7.65 -0.57
CA VAL A 50 1.84 6.26 -0.15
C VAL A 50 1.22 6.06 1.22
N VAL A 51 0.50 4.95 1.40
CA VAL A 51 -0.10 4.55 2.67
C VAL A 51 0.36 3.15 3.00
N GLU A 52 0.99 3.00 4.16
CA GLU A 52 1.52 1.73 4.63
C GLU A 52 0.68 1.23 5.81
N PHE A 53 0.31 -0.04 5.78
CA PHE A 53 -0.38 -0.77 6.84
C PHE A 53 0.63 -1.71 7.49
N LYS A 54 0.98 -1.42 8.74
CA LYS A 54 1.91 -2.23 9.54
C LYS A 54 1.21 -2.84 10.73
N GLY A 55 1.37 -4.14 10.91
CA GLY A 55 0.96 -4.83 12.12
C GLY A 55 2.04 -4.79 13.20
N PHE A 56 1.63 -5.03 14.45
CA PHE A 56 2.55 -5.02 15.59
C PHE A 56 3.05 -6.44 15.86
N GLY A 57 4.31 -6.72 15.49
CA GLY A 57 5.00 -7.97 15.84
C GLY A 57 4.46 -9.21 15.13
N ASN A 58 3.75 -9.06 14.00
CA ASN A 58 3.10 -10.16 13.27
C ASN A 58 3.46 -10.22 11.78
N GLY A 59 4.51 -9.52 11.34
CA GLY A 59 4.98 -9.54 9.95
C GLY A 59 4.07 -8.80 8.95
N PHE A 60 2.86 -8.36 9.33
CA PHE A 60 1.92 -7.76 8.41
C PHE A 60 2.42 -6.41 7.88
N SER A 61 2.59 -6.32 6.56
CA SER A 61 3.08 -5.13 5.87
C SER A 61 2.45 -5.01 4.48
N ASN A 62 1.59 -4.01 4.30
CA ASN A 62 0.86 -3.78 3.05
C ASN A 62 1.00 -2.32 2.63
N THR A 63 1.37 -2.06 1.38
CA THR A 63 1.61 -0.70 0.88
C THR A 63 0.69 -0.36 -0.29
N LEU A 64 0.00 0.78 -0.18
CA LEU A 64 -0.88 1.33 -1.20
C LEU A 64 -0.27 2.60 -1.81
N TYR A 65 -0.20 2.64 -3.14
CA TYR A 65 0.31 3.77 -3.89
C TYR A 65 -0.83 4.47 -4.62
N PHE A 66 -1.02 5.75 -4.32
CA PHE A 66 -2.06 6.57 -4.91
C PHE A 66 -1.46 7.66 -5.79
N GLU A 67 -2.16 7.97 -6.87
CA GLU A 67 -1.86 9.10 -7.75
C GLU A 67 -3.14 9.91 -8.01
N ARG A 68 -3.02 11.23 -8.01
CA ARG A 68 -4.10 12.15 -8.33
C ARG A 68 -4.06 12.47 -9.82
N ARG A 69 -5.03 11.94 -10.55
CA ARG A 69 -5.17 12.16 -12.00
C ARG A 69 -6.43 12.96 -12.27
N ASN A 70 -6.29 14.14 -12.89
CA ASN A 70 -7.39 15.06 -13.16
C ASN A 70 -8.21 15.39 -11.90
N GLY A 71 -7.52 15.62 -10.78
CA GLY A 71 -8.15 15.93 -9.50
C GLY A 71 -8.69 14.73 -8.72
N ILE A 72 -8.71 13.53 -9.31
CA ILE A 72 -9.26 12.30 -8.69
C ILE A 72 -8.12 11.41 -8.23
N TRP A 73 -8.16 11.01 -6.95
CA TRP A 73 -7.23 10.02 -6.40
C TRP A 73 -7.56 8.61 -6.90
N LYS A 74 -6.54 7.91 -7.39
CA LYS A 74 -6.65 6.54 -7.88
C LYS A 74 -5.59 5.68 -7.21
N LEU A 75 -5.98 4.46 -6.83
CA LEU A 75 -5.03 3.44 -6.41
C LEU A 75 -4.31 2.93 -7.66
N MET A 76 -2.99 3.09 -7.68
CA MET A 76 -2.14 2.71 -8.80
C MET A 76 -1.47 1.36 -8.60
N LYS A 77 -1.10 1.06 -7.35
CA LYS A 77 -0.36 -0.16 -7.01
C LYS A 77 -0.66 -0.59 -5.58
N PHE A 78 -0.69 -1.89 -5.39
CA PHE A 78 -0.79 -2.57 -4.10
C PHE A 78 0.39 -3.52 -3.97
N GLU A 79 1.10 -3.44 -2.84
CA GLU A 79 2.16 -4.35 -2.46
C GLU A 79 1.79 -5.07 -1.16
N ASP A 80 1.95 -6.38 -1.16
CA ASP A 80 1.88 -7.22 0.03
C ASP A 80 3.28 -7.77 0.29
N LEU A 81 3.93 -7.28 1.34
CA LEU A 81 5.26 -7.70 1.79
C LEU A 81 5.17 -8.27 3.20
N SER A 82 4.07 -8.96 3.49
CA SER A 82 3.90 -9.61 4.79
C SER A 82 4.83 -10.82 4.91
N ASP A 83 5.49 -10.96 6.06
CA ASP A 83 6.37 -12.08 6.42
C ASP A 83 5.59 -13.38 6.76
#